data_AF-A0A3B6KV81-F1
#
_entry.id   AF-A0A3B6KV81-F1
#
_cell.length_a   1.000
_cell.length_b   1.000
_cell.length_c   1.000
_cell.angle_alpha   90.00
_cell.angle_beta   90.00
_cell.angle_gamma   90.00
#
_symmetry.space_group_name_H-M   'P 1'
#
loop_
_entity.id
_entity.type
_entity.pdbx_description
1 polymer ?
#
loop_
_entity_poly.entity_id
_entity_poly.type
_entity_poly.pdbx_seq_one_letter_code
_entity_poly.pdbx_strand_id
1 'polypeptide(L)'
;MASSSLSVVLLLLCLAAAASAQMSPRFYDASCPGALATIKSGVACKRTVSCADILAVAARDSVVAVGGPSWTVSLGRRDSDTASETLANRDLPAPSLSVTDLITRFAAKGLNHTDMVALSGAHIIGRVQCKNLTRLYSEENIGPALATSRQATTNRKQGFGSGRVSPLVLVQSRTGTNVGIGPGS
;
A
#
# COMPACT_ATOMS: atom_id res chain seq x y z
N MET A 1 39.45 -32.02 -20.64
CA MET A 1 38.44 -31.09 -21.18
C MET A 1 37.08 -31.18 -20.46
N ALA A 2 37.01 -31.63 -19.19
CA ALA A 2 35.75 -31.81 -18.46
C ALA A 2 35.45 -30.74 -17.38
N SER A 3 36.43 -29.91 -17.00
CA SER A 3 36.26 -28.92 -15.92
C SER A 3 35.53 -27.65 -16.33
N SER A 4 35.51 -27.32 -17.63
CA SER A 4 34.85 -26.11 -18.16
C SER A 4 33.33 -26.20 -18.08
N SER A 5 32.80 -27.42 -18.24
CA SER A 5 31.36 -27.70 -18.26
C SER A 5 30.72 -27.62 -16.88
N LEU A 6 31.43 -28.06 -15.82
CA LEU A 6 30.92 -27.95 -14.45
C LEU A 6 30.82 -26.50 -13.97
N SER A 7 31.78 -25.65 -14.35
CA SER A 7 31.79 -24.24 -13.93
C SER A 7 30.63 -23.46 -14.57
N VAL A 8 30.31 -23.71 -15.84
CA VAL A 8 29.18 -23.08 -16.53
C VAL A 8 27.83 -23.58 -16.00
N VAL A 9 27.72 -24.88 -15.69
CA VAL A 9 26.50 -25.45 -15.08
C VAL A 9 26.28 -24.90 -13.66
N LEU A 10 27.35 -24.74 -12.87
CA LEU A 10 27.27 -24.15 -11.53
C LEU A 10 26.94 -22.64 -11.58
N LEU A 11 27.46 -21.90 -12.57
CA LEU A 11 27.12 -20.50 -12.79
C LEU A 11 25.65 -20.33 -13.22
N LEU A 12 25.14 -21.21 -14.08
CA LEU A 12 23.74 -21.22 -14.52
C LEU A 12 22.76 -21.64 -13.42
N LEU A 13 23.16 -22.57 -12.54
CA LEU A 13 22.36 -22.96 -11.35
C LEU A 13 22.24 -21.83 -10.32
N CYS A 14 23.24 -20.93 -10.22
CA CYS A 14 23.21 -19.79 -9.31
C CYS A 14 22.33 -18.62 -9.80
N LEU A 15 22.07 -18.48 -11.10
CA LEU A 15 21.15 -17.44 -11.62
C LEU A 15 19.66 -17.76 -11.37
N ALA A 16 19.33 -18.98 -10.98
CA ALA A 16 17.99 -19.38 -10.56
C ALA A 16 17.71 -19.09 -9.07
N ALA A 17 18.42 -18.14 -8.47
CA ALA A 17 18.04 -17.57 -7.20
C ALA A 17 16.66 -16.90 -7.35
N ALA A 18 15.61 -17.69 -7.14
CA ALA A 18 14.26 -17.21 -6.98
C ALA A 18 14.30 -16.16 -5.88
N ALA A 19 14.15 -14.90 -6.28
CA ALA A 19 13.89 -13.80 -5.36
C ALA A 19 12.58 -14.12 -4.64
N SER A 20 12.67 -14.77 -3.50
CA SER A 20 11.54 -15.02 -2.62
C SER A 20 11.26 -13.75 -1.83
N ALA A 21 10.79 -12.72 -2.54
CA ALA A 21 10.13 -11.58 -1.92
C ALA A 21 8.68 -11.99 -1.58
N GLN A 22 8.50 -13.00 -0.73
CA GLN A 22 7.17 -13.50 -0.41
C GLN A 22 6.56 -12.65 0.71
N MET A 23 5.88 -11.56 0.32
CA MET A 23 4.90 -10.94 1.21
C MET A 23 3.88 -12.00 1.60
N SER A 24 3.72 -12.26 2.90
CA SER A 24 2.75 -13.25 3.37
C SER A 24 1.35 -12.92 2.80
N PRO A 25 0.64 -13.87 2.18
CA PRO A 25 -0.70 -13.63 1.64
C PRO A 25 -1.72 -13.32 2.73
N ARG A 26 -1.32 -13.48 4.01
CA ARG A 26 -2.12 -13.25 5.21
C ARG A 26 -1.83 -11.91 5.87
N PHE A 27 -0.90 -11.12 5.32
CA PHE A 27 -0.46 -9.87 5.94
C PHE A 27 -1.62 -8.90 6.23
N TYR A 28 -2.66 -8.89 5.39
CA TYR A 28 -3.82 -8.02 5.54
C TYR A 28 -5.04 -8.68 6.19
N ASP A 29 -5.01 -9.96 6.57
CA ASP A 29 -6.22 -10.69 7.00
C ASP A 29 -6.90 -10.06 8.22
N ALA A 30 -6.13 -9.46 9.13
CA ALA A 30 -6.67 -8.74 10.28
C ALA A 30 -7.32 -7.40 9.93
N SER A 31 -6.92 -6.77 8.82
CA SER A 31 -7.44 -5.45 8.40
C SER A 31 -8.55 -5.58 7.37
N CYS A 32 -8.43 -6.55 6.46
CA CYS A 32 -9.32 -6.78 5.33
C CYS A 32 -9.66 -8.28 5.23
N PRO A 33 -10.49 -8.82 6.16
CA PRO A 33 -10.86 -10.24 6.16
C PRO A 33 -11.69 -10.53 4.91
N GLY A 34 -11.09 -11.24 3.95
CA GLY A 34 -11.72 -11.54 2.66
C GLY A 34 -10.99 -10.99 1.45
N ALA A 35 -10.04 -10.05 1.61
CA ALA A 35 -9.31 -9.47 0.49
C ALA A 35 -8.68 -10.53 -0.43
N LEU A 36 -7.99 -11.52 0.14
CA LEU A 36 -7.39 -12.62 -0.62
C LEU A 36 -8.44 -13.46 -1.36
N ALA A 37 -9.60 -13.72 -0.76
CA ALA A 37 -10.67 -14.49 -1.39
C ALA A 37 -11.28 -13.72 -2.57
N THR A 38 -11.57 -12.43 -2.38
CA THR A 38 -12.08 -11.54 -3.42
C THR A 38 -11.10 -11.40 -4.58
N ILE A 39 -9.80 -11.24 -4.30
CA ILE A 39 -8.76 -11.20 -5.33
C ILE A 39 -8.74 -12.53 -6.09
N LYS A 40 -8.73 -13.67 -5.37
CA LYS A 40 -8.73 -15.00 -5.97
C LYS A 40 -9.94 -15.24 -6.89
N SER A 41 -11.14 -14.80 -6.49
CA SER A 41 -12.32 -14.92 -7.35
C SER A 41 -12.23 -14.05 -8.60
N GLY A 42 -11.64 -12.85 -8.49
CA GLY A 42 -11.44 -11.95 -9.64
C GLY A 42 -10.44 -12.49 -10.66
N VAL A 43 -9.36 -13.12 -10.21
CA VAL A 43 -8.32 -13.71 -11.08
C VAL A 43 -8.68 -15.11 -11.62
N ALA A 44 -9.71 -15.76 -11.07
CA ALA A 44 -10.12 -17.11 -11.48
C ALA A 44 -10.87 -17.15 -12.83
N CYS A 45 -11.34 -16.00 -13.32
CA CYS A 45 -11.87 -15.91 -14.68
C CYS A 45 -10.74 -16.12 -15.69
N LYS A 46 -10.98 -16.92 -16.74
CA LYS A 46 -10.04 -17.24 -17.85
C LYS A 46 -9.08 -16.07 -18.11
N ARG A 47 -7.76 -16.34 -18.23
CA ARG A 47 -6.58 -15.43 -18.36
C ARG A 47 -6.69 -14.25 -19.35
N THR A 48 -7.78 -13.51 -19.30
CA THR A 48 -8.21 -12.45 -20.21
C THR A 48 -8.04 -11.10 -19.53
N VAL A 49 -8.19 -11.05 -18.20
CA VAL A 49 -7.95 -9.86 -17.37
C VAL A 49 -6.66 -10.06 -16.60
N SER A 50 -5.76 -9.07 -16.65
CA SER A 50 -4.52 -9.07 -15.89
C SER A 50 -4.77 -8.69 -14.43
N CYS A 51 -3.89 -9.15 -13.53
CA CYS A 51 -3.88 -8.71 -12.13
C CYS A 51 -3.68 -7.19 -12.03
N ALA A 52 -2.88 -6.61 -12.93
CA ALA A 52 -2.68 -5.17 -13.03
C ALA A 52 -3.97 -4.40 -13.34
N ASP A 53 -4.82 -4.90 -14.23
CA ASP A 53 -6.12 -4.27 -14.52
C ASP A 53 -7.15 -4.49 -13.40
N ILE A 54 -7.13 -5.66 -12.76
CA ILE A 54 -7.96 -5.91 -11.57
C ILE A 54 -7.64 -4.89 -10.47
N LEU A 55 -6.36 -4.61 -10.21
CA LEU A 55 -5.95 -3.60 -9.23
C LEU A 55 -6.48 -2.20 -9.60
N ALA A 56 -6.42 -1.81 -10.87
CA ALA A 56 -6.91 -0.51 -11.33
C ALA A 56 -8.43 -0.38 -11.17
N VAL A 57 -9.19 -1.42 -11.54
CA VAL A 57 -10.66 -1.44 -11.38
C VAL A 57 -11.05 -1.48 -9.91
N ALA A 58 -10.41 -2.32 -9.10
CA ALA A 58 -10.68 -2.42 -7.67
C ALA A 58 -10.43 -1.09 -6.94
N ALA A 59 -9.40 -0.33 -7.33
CA ALA A 59 -9.15 1.00 -6.78
C ALA A 59 -10.30 1.97 -7.11
N ARG A 60 -10.78 1.98 -8.36
CA ARG A 60 -11.93 2.80 -8.76
C ARG A 60 -13.20 2.40 -8.01
N ASP A 61 -13.51 1.11 -7.97
CA ASP A 61 -14.70 0.59 -7.29
C ASP A 61 -14.66 0.88 -5.78
N SER A 62 -13.48 0.83 -5.17
CA SER A 62 -13.30 1.19 -3.75
C SER A 62 -13.62 2.66 -3.48
N VAL A 63 -13.27 3.58 -4.40
CA VAL A 63 -13.61 5.00 -4.27
C VAL A 63 -15.12 5.22 -4.43
N VAL A 64 -15.75 4.56 -5.40
CA VAL A 64 -17.21 4.64 -5.58
C VAL A 64 -17.95 4.07 -4.37
N ALA A 65 -17.49 2.94 -3.81
CA ALA A 65 -18.10 2.30 -2.66
C ALA A 65 -18.12 3.17 -1.39
N VAL A 66 -17.19 4.14 -1.28
CA VAL A 66 -17.15 5.12 -0.19
C VAL A 66 -17.79 6.46 -0.55
N GLY A 67 -18.53 6.54 -1.66
CA GLY A 67 -19.24 7.74 -2.12
C GLY A 67 -18.38 8.74 -2.90
N GLY A 68 -17.20 8.34 -3.35
CA GLY A 68 -16.34 9.17 -4.21
C GLY A 68 -16.77 9.15 -5.69
N PRO A 69 -16.08 9.91 -6.55
CA PRO A 69 -16.38 9.97 -7.97
C PRO A 69 -16.05 8.64 -8.67
N SER A 70 -16.77 8.34 -9.75
CA SER A 70 -16.42 7.28 -10.67
C SER A 70 -15.65 7.83 -11.87
N TRP A 71 -14.82 6.99 -12.47
CA TRP A 71 -14.14 7.28 -13.74
C TRP A 71 -14.03 6.02 -14.59
N THR A 72 -13.81 6.21 -15.88
CA THR A 72 -13.50 5.12 -16.81
C THR A 72 -12.06 4.65 -16.60
N VAL A 73 -11.89 3.36 -16.33
CA VAL A 73 -10.56 2.76 -16.18
C VAL A 73 -10.07 2.28 -17.54
N SER A 74 -8.96 2.83 -18.02
CA SER A 74 -8.25 2.28 -19.19
C SER A 74 -7.71 0.90 -18.85
N LEU A 75 -8.04 -0.10 -19.66
CA LEU A 75 -7.62 -1.51 -19.51
C LEU A 75 -6.54 -1.87 -20.55
N GLY A 76 -5.94 -3.05 -20.39
CA GLY A 76 -4.90 -3.59 -21.28
C GLY A 76 -3.52 -3.67 -20.63
N ARG A 77 -3.40 -3.46 -19.31
CA ARG A 77 -2.12 -3.65 -18.60
C ARG A 77 -1.75 -5.14 -18.62
N ARG A 78 -0.46 -5.44 -18.65
CA ARG A 78 0.07 -6.81 -18.55
C ARG A 78 0.68 -7.04 -17.18
N ASP A 79 0.61 -8.27 -16.70
CA ASP A 79 1.25 -8.66 -15.45
C ASP A 79 2.76 -8.78 -15.63
N SER A 80 3.51 -8.25 -14.67
CA SER A 80 4.97 -8.44 -14.59
C SER A 80 5.28 -9.87 -14.16
N ASP A 81 6.34 -10.45 -14.73
CA ASP A 81 6.93 -11.72 -14.30
C ASP A 81 7.97 -11.54 -13.18
N THR A 82 8.31 -10.30 -12.85
CA THR A 82 9.33 -9.93 -11.87
C THR A 82 8.78 -8.96 -10.83
N ALA A 83 9.37 -9.01 -9.63
CA ALA A 83 9.18 -8.04 -8.56
C ALA A 83 10.53 -7.37 -8.25
N SER A 84 10.50 -6.12 -7.75
CA SER A 84 11.72 -5.40 -7.37
C SER A 84 11.55 -4.68 -6.03
N GLU A 85 12.15 -5.25 -5.00
CA GLU A 85 12.21 -4.65 -3.67
C GLU A 85 13.01 -3.34 -3.69
N THR A 86 14.12 -3.30 -4.43
CA THR A 86 14.94 -2.10 -4.57
C THR A 86 14.14 -0.93 -5.16
N LEU A 87 13.34 -1.19 -6.21
CA LEU A 87 12.48 -0.15 -6.78
C LEU A 87 11.38 0.27 -5.79
N ALA A 88 10.81 -0.66 -5.03
CA ALA A 88 9.80 -0.33 -4.02
C ALA A 88 10.38 0.58 -2.92
N ASN A 89 11.53 0.21 -2.35
CA ASN A 89 12.20 0.98 -1.30
C ASN A 89 12.68 2.36 -1.80
N ARG A 90 13.04 2.46 -3.08
CA ARG A 90 13.47 3.72 -3.69
C ARG A 90 12.30 4.62 -4.07
N ASP A 91 11.26 4.09 -4.70
CA ASP A 91 10.23 4.88 -5.38
C ASP A 91 9.04 5.23 -4.50
N LEU A 92 8.71 4.40 -3.50
CA LEU A 92 7.55 4.66 -2.64
C LEU A 92 7.86 5.81 -1.67
N PRO A 93 7.04 6.87 -1.63
CA PRO A 93 7.23 7.97 -0.69
C PRO A 93 7.07 7.52 0.77
N ALA A 94 8.06 7.84 1.61
CA ALA A 94 7.94 7.66 3.05
C ALA A 94 7.04 8.76 3.66
N PRO A 95 6.32 8.47 4.76
CA PRO A 95 5.41 9.45 5.40
C PRO A 95 6.13 10.65 6.03
N SER A 96 7.46 10.57 6.19
CA SER A 96 8.30 11.61 6.77
C SER A 96 8.99 12.51 5.74
N LEU A 97 8.72 12.34 4.44
CA LEU A 97 9.35 13.14 3.40
C LEU A 97 8.90 14.61 3.44
N SER A 98 9.81 15.51 3.06
CA SER A 98 9.49 16.92 2.85
C SER A 98 8.60 17.08 1.59
N VAL A 99 7.87 18.20 1.51
CA VAL A 99 7.06 18.51 0.32
C VAL A 99 7.91 18.58 -0.94
N THR A 100 9.13 19.12 -0.86
CA THR A 100 10.07 19.19 -1.98
C THR A 100 10.43 17.78 -2.48
N ASP A 101 10.74 16.87 -1.57
CA ASP A 101 11.08 15.48 -1.94
C ASP A 101 9.88 14.73 -2.51
N LEU A 102 8.67 14.99 -2.00
CA LEU A 102 7.44 14.45 -2.55
C LEU A 102 7.24 14.92 -4.00
N ILE A 103 7.39 16.22 -4.28
CA ILE A 103 7.30 16.77 -5.63
C ILE A 103 8.30 16.07 -6.55
N THR A 104 9.56 15.92 -6.13
CA THR A 104 10.60 15.23 -6.91
C THR A 104 10.23 13.77 -7.20
N ARG A 105 9.72 13.04 -6.21
CA ARG A 105 9.34 11.63 -6.39
C ARG A 105 8.13 11.45 -7.32
N PHE A 106 7.14 12.31 -7.22
CA PHE A 106 6.00 12.30 -8.13
C PHE A 106 6.41 12.69 -9.56
N ALA A 107 7.27 13.70 -9.71
CA ALA A 107 7.81 14.10 -11.00
C ALA A 107 8.60 12.97 -11.69
N ALA A 108 9.34 12.15 -10.93
CA ALA A 108 10.01 10.96 -11.44
C ALA A 108 9.05 9.87 -11.97
N LYS A 109 7.74 9.98 -11.67
CA LYS A 109 6.66 9.14 -12.22
C LYS A 109 5.80 9.86 -13.27
N GLY A 110 6.24 11.04 -13.72
CA GLY A 110 5.51 11.84 -14.71
C GLY A 110 4.29 12.57 -14.15
N LEU A 111 4.21 12.70 -12.81
CA LEU A 111 3.11 13.37 -12.12
C LEU A 111 3.57 14.75 -11.62
N ASN A 112 2.77 15.78 -11.84
CA ASN A 112 3.09 17.13 -11.38
C ASN A 112 2.63 17.34 -9.92
N HIS A 113 2.87 18.55 -9.39
CA HIS A 113 2.50 18.88 -8.01
C HIS A 113 0.98 18.89 -7.78
N THR A 114 0.18 19.22 -8.80
CA THR A 114 -1.29 19.11 -8.74
C THR A 114 -1.72 17.67 -8.58
N ASP A 115 -1.13 16.75 -9.34
CA ASP A 115 -1.39 15.31 -9.23
C ASP A 115 -0.99 14.78 -7.84
N MET A 116 0.14 15.24 -7.31
CA MET A 116 0.59 14.90 -5.95
C MET A 116 -0.42 15.32 -4.89
N VAL A 117 -0.92 16.55 -4.95
CA VAL A 117 -1.92 17.05 -3.99
C VAL A 117 -3.25 16.30 -4.15
N ALA A 118 -3.70 16.09 -5.40
CA ALA A 118 -4.92 15.33 -5.68
C ALA A 118 -4.85 13.90 -5.15
N LEU A 119 -3.75 13.18 -5.42
CA LEU A 119 -3.53 11.81 -4.96
C LEU A 119 -3.33 11.71 -3.44
N SER A 120 -2.79 12.75 -2.80
CA SER A 120 -2.71 12.83 -1.34
C SER A 120 -4.09 12.85 -0.67
N GLY A 121 -5.14 13.25 -1.41
CA GLY A 121 -6.53 13.15 -0.98
C GLY A 121 -7.01 11.72 -0.69
N ALA A 122 -6.32 10.69 -1.21
CA ALA A 122 -6.62 9.28 -0.90
C ALA A 122 -6.51 8.95 0.60
N HIS A 123 -5.77 9.77 1.37
CA HIS A 123 -5.67 9.63 2.83
C HIS A 123 -6.97 9.99 3.60
N ILE A 124 -8.04 10.43 2.93
CA ILE A 124 -9.34 10.69 3.56
C ILE A 124 -10.01 9.41 4.10
N ILE A 125 -9.67 8.26 3.53
CA ILE A 125 -10.11 6.93 3.98
C ILE A 125 -8.93 6.08 4.45
N GLY A 126 -9.21 5.08 5.28
CA GLY A 126 -8.23 4.10 5.71
C GLY A 126 -7.66 4.34 7.11
N ARG A 127 -6.55 3.65 7.39
CA ARG A 127 -5.93 3.58 8.72
C ARG A 127 -4.41 3.60 8.59
N VAL A 128 -3.74 4.07 9.63
CA VAL A 128 -2.28 4.17 9.71
C VAL A 128 -1.78 3.46 10.97
N GLN A 129 -0.61 2.83 10.89
CA GLN A 129 0.06 2.24 12.05
C GLN A 129 0.64 3.32 12.95
N CYS A 130 0.49 3.19 14.28
CA CYS A 130 1.00 4.16 15.25
C CYS A 130 2.49 4.52 15.04
N LYS A 131 3.32 3.54 14.62
CA LYS A 131 4.76 3.75 14.38
C LYS A 131 5.08 4.78 13.29
N ASN A 132 4.15 5.03 12.37
CA ASN A 132 4.31 5.99 11.29
C ASN A 132 3.82 7.41 11.67
N LEU A 133 3.40 7.60 12.93
CA LEU A 133 2.86 8.86 13.45
C LEU A 133 3.78 9.48 14.53
N THR A 134 5.10 9.27 14.42
CA THR A 134 6.08 9.84 15.37
C THR A 134 5.97 11.37 15.48
N ARG A 135 5.61 12.04 14.38
CA ARG A 135 5.38 13.49 14.30
C ARG A 135 4.37 14.01 15.34
N LEU A 136 3.42 13.18 15.79
CA LEU A 136 2.47 13.54 16.85
C LEU A 136 3.13 13.97 18.15
N TYR A 137 4.38 13.58 18.39
CA TYR A 137 5.11 13.87 19.62
C TYR A 137 6.24 14.88 19.44
N SER A 138 6.63 15.18 18.19
CA SER A 138 7.85 15.95 17.90
C SER A 138 7.60 17.21 17.08
N GLU A 139 6.37 17.47 16.63
CA GLU A 139 6.06 18.61 15.78
C GLU A 139 4.98 19.52 16.36
N GLU A 140 5.21 20.82 16.17
CA GLU A 140 4.34 21.89 16.71
C GLU A 140 3.26 22.33 15.71
N ASN A 141 3.38 21.93 14.43
CA ASN A 141 2.41 22.24 13.37
C ASN A 141 1.17 21.31 13.38
N ILE A 142 0.92 20.60 14.49
CA ILE A 142 -0.23 19.73 14.68
C ILE A 142 -1.13 20.38 15.72
N GLY A 143 -2.41 20.58 15.38
CA GLY A 143 -3.38 21.16 16.30
C GLY A 143 -3.40 20.41 17.64
N PRO A 144 -3.26 21.09 18.79
CA PRO A 144 -3.00 20.43 20.08
C PRO A 144 -4.12 19.47 20.46
N ALA A 145 -5.38 19.80 20.19
CA ALA A 145 -6.52 18.90 20.42
C ALA A 145 -6.44 17.60 19.60
N LEU A 146 -6.00 17.69 18.34
CA LEU A 146 -5.82 16.53 17.48
C LEU A 146 -4.63 15.69 17.98
N ALA A 147 -3.52 16.33 18.32
CA ALA A 147 -2.36 15.66 18.90
C ALA A 147 -2.77 14.88 20.16
N THR A 148 -3.43 15.50 21.13
CA THR A 148 -3.90 14.84 22.35
C THR A 148 -4.87 13.69 22.08
N SER A 149 -5.85 13.88 21.18
CA SER A 149 -6.81 12.82 20.81
C SER A 149 -6.12 11.61 20.18
N ARG A 150 -5.14 11.85 19.30
CA ARG A 150 -4.39 10.77 18.64
C ARG A 150 -3.41 10.10 19.59
N GLN A 151 -2.71 10.86 20.42
CA GLN A 151 -1.81 10.36 21.46
C GLN A 151 -2.55 9.44 22.46
N ALA A 152 -3.78 9.77 22.85
CA ALA A 152 -4.62 8.90 23.68
C ALA A 152 -4.95 7.56 23.01
N THR A 153 -5.00 7.53 21.67
CA THR A 153 -5.28 6.31 20.89
C THR A 153 -4.01 5.49 20.63
N THR A 154 -2.86 6.15 20.45
CA THR A 154 -1.55 5.51 20.19
C THR A 154 -0.89 4.97 21.46
N ASN A 155 -1.09 5.61 22.61
CA ASN A 155 -0.51 5.21 23.90
C ASN A 155 -1.18 3.98 24.54
N ARG A 156 -2.20 3.39 23.92
CA ARG A 156 -2.86 2.23 24.53
C ARG A 156 -2.02 0.94 24.53
N LYS A 157 -0.86 0.85 23.86
CA LYS A 157 0.21 -0.17 24.11
C LYS A 157 1.56 0.25 23.47
N GLN A 158 2.46 0.91 24.22
CA GLN A 158 3.89 0.87 23.89
C GLN A 158 4.45 -0.45 24.44
N GLY A 159 4.53 -1.46 23.57
CA GLY A 159 4.99 -2.80 23.95
C GLY A 159 4.90 -3.79 22.80
N PHE A 160 5.30 -3.38 21.59
CA PHE A 160 5.27 -4.25 20.41
C PHE A 160 6.69 -4.55 19.96
N GLY A 161 7.19 -5.74 20.34
CA GLY A 161 8.42 -6.31 19.81
C GLY A 161 8.30 -6.70 18.33
N SER A 162 9.44 -7.01 17.70
CA SER A 162 9.70 -7.21 16.25
C SER A 162 8.77 -8.12 15.43
N GLY A 163 7.75 -8.75 16.02
CA GLY A 163 6.81 -9.64 15.33
C GLY A 163 5.34 -9.19 15.33
N ARG A 164 4.98 -8.05 15.94
CA ARG A 164 3.58 -7.60 16.05
C ARG A 164 3.36 -6.29 15.32
N VAL A 165 2.41 -6.29 14.38
CA VAL A 165 1.97 -5.10 13.64
C VAL A 165 1.41 -4.08 14.64
N SER A 166 1.91 -2.84 14.60
CA SER A 166 1.42 -1.78 15.50
C SER A 166 -0.08 -1.52 15.28
N PRO A 167 -0.84 -1.10 16.31
CA PRO A 167 -2.26 -0.81 16.17
C PRO A 167 -2.54 0.18 15.04
N LEU A 168 -3.64 -0.06 14.34
CA LEU A 168 -4.14 0.81 13.29
C LEU A 168 -5.08 1.87 13.87
N VAL A 169 -4.84 3.14 13.53
CA VAL A 169 -5.68 4.28 13.91
C VAL A 169 -6.34 4.85 12.65
N LEU A 170 -7.63 5.20 12.74
CA LEU A 170 -8.36 5.81 11.62
C LEU A 170 -7.79 7.20 11.32
N VAL A 171 -7.58 7.56 10.06
CA VAL A 171 -6.94 8.84 9.69
C VAL A 171 -7.85 10.04 10.00
N GLN A 172 -9.18 9.86 10.02
CA GLN A 172 -10.16 10.89 10.42
C GLN A 172 -10.87 10.56 11.74
N SER A 173 -11.21 11.58 12.53
CA SER A 173 -12.11 11.42 13.68
C SER A 173 -13.53 11.28 13.13
N ARG A 174 -14.32 10.31 13.63
CA ARG A 174 -15.74 10.19 13.28
C ARG A 174 -16.52 11.35 13.90
N THR A 175 -16.47 12.51 13.27
CA THR A 175 -17.42 13.59 13.50
C THR A 175 -18.08 13.89 12.16
N GLY A 176 -19.12 13.13 11.83
CA GLY A 176 -19.94 13.32 10.63
C GLY A 176 -20.00 12.10 9.72
N THR A 177 -21.23 11.58 9.57
CA THR A 177 -21.73 10.57 8.62
C THR A 177 -21.09 9.17 8.63
N ASN A 178 -21.90 8.19 9.05
CA ASN A 178 -21.70 6.78 8.79
C ASN A 178 -21.60 6.54 7.27
N VAL A 179 -20.40 6.43 6.72
CA VAL A 179 -20.19 5.57 5.56
C VAL A 179 -20.13 4.14 6.10
N GLY A 180 -21.32 3.59 6.34
CA GLY A 180 -21.46 2.19 6.69
C GLY A 180 -21.09 1.34 5.48
N ILE A 181 -19.92 0.69 5.52
CA ILE A 181 -19.73 -0.52 4.73
C ILE A 181 -20.57 -1.59 5.44
N GLY A 182 -21.84 -1.65 5.08
CA GLY A 182 -22.70 -2.77 5.42
C GLY A 182 -22.23 -4.03 4.67
N PRO A 183 -22.45 -5.22 5.23
CA PRO A 183 -22.11 -6.45 4.55
C PRO A 183 -23.10 -6.70 3.41
N GLY A 184 -22.62 -6.64 2.17
CA GLY A 184 -23.24 -7.30 1.02
C GLY A 184 -24.51 -6.66 0.45
N SER A 185 -24.43 -6.30 -0.82
CA SER A 185 -25.52 -6.43 -1.79
C SER A 185 -24.89 -6.83 -3.12
#